data_AF-A0A2V8NZE1-F1
#
_entry.id   AF-A0A2V8NZE1-F1
#
_cell.length_a   1.000
_cell.length_b   1.000
_cell.length_c   1.000
_cell.angle_alpha   90.00
_cell.angle_beta   90.00
_cell.angle_gamma   90.00
#
_symmetry.space_group_name_H-M   'P 1'
#
loop_
_entity.id
_entity.type
_entity.pdbx_description
1 polymer ?
#
loop_
_entity_poly.entity_id
_entity_poly.type
_entity_poly.pdbx_seq_one_letter_code
_entity_poly.pdbx_strand_id
1 'polypeptide(L)'
;MKLSQINLSTFLRDLRGHGVWLRTGPFQTHLKSPINSLGQAIHLLYGDFVVEENPEFADFHIQLREPKNWRRFYRPQVYFYFDDQAPFKPMPRSHAFAMFEWCLNWCIESQANHYLMMHAAVIERGGLAAILAAPPGSGKSTLTAGLVNRGWRLLSDELALVDPGNGMAVPLARPVSLKNQSIEVIRKFVPNAVIGPIARDTIKGSVAHLKPPQDSVDRNREGALPRWVIFPRFEAGAQISFTPYPKSTALLRLADHAFNYSQYGVKGFEIMAKLIDRCDAYEFIYSRLDDAIQVFDSLLICDARTMVSS
;
A
#
# COMPACT_ATOMS: atom_id res chain seq x y z
N MET A 1 -15.44 15.26 4.17
CA MET A 1 -15.25 15.91 2.84
C MET A 1 -14.06 15.25 2.12
N LYS A 2 -13.98 15.24 0.78
CA LYS A 2 -12.74 14.80 0.09
C LYS A 2 -11.65 15.86 0.21
N LEU A 3 -10.40 15.46 0.39
CA LEU A 3 -9.28 16.37 0.59
C LEU A 3 -9.09 17.36 -0.58
N SER A 4 -9.29 16.91 -1.81
CA SER A 4 -9.21 17.73 -3.04
C SER A 4 -10.24 18.85 -3.11
N GLN A 5 -11.33 18.76 -2.35
CA GLN A 5 -12.35 19.80 -2.24
C GLN A 5 -11.89 20.97 -1.34
N ILE A 6 -10.89 20.73 -0.49
CA ILE A 6 -10.26 21.77 0.34
C ILE A 6 -9.20 22.47 -0.51
N ASN A 7 -9.26 23.80 -0.57
CA ASN A 7 -8.23 24.58 -1.26
C ASN A 7 -6.85 24.31 -0.64
N LEU A 8 -5.82 24.12 -1.46
CA LEU A 8 -4.46 23.82 -1.02
C LEU A 8 -3.94 24.81 0.05
N SER A 9 -4.21 26.11 -0.09
CA SER A 9 -3.77 27.11 0.89
C SER A 9 -4.42 26.92 2.27
N THR A 10 -5.70 26.55 2.29
CA THR A 10 -6.46 26.24 3.50
C THR A 10 -5.95 24.95 4.12
N PHE A 11 -5.81 23.89 3.30
CA PHE A 11 -5.23 22.62 3.73
C PHE A 11 -3.84 22.80 4.36
N LEU A 12 -2.94 23.55 3.73
CA LEU A 12 -1.59 23.81 4.26
C LEU A 12 -1.60 24.60 5.57
N ARG A 13 -2.53 25.54 5.73
CA ARG A 13 -2.71 26.30 6.98
C ARG A 13 -3.18 25.35 8.10
N ASP A 14 -4.18 24.52 7.82
CA ASP A 14 -4.78 23.64 8.81
C ASP A 14 -3.81 22.52 9.21
N LEU A 15 -3.11 21.92 8.24
CA LEU A 15 -2.03 20.95 8.44
C LEU A 15 -0.91 21.50 9.35
N ARG A 16 -0.58 22.80 9.24
CA ARG A 16 0.41 23.46 10.10
C ARG A 16 -0.14 23.77 11.50
N GLY A 17 -1.41 24.14 11.59
CA GLY A 17 -2.07 24.61 12.80
C GLY A 17 -2.59 23.47 13.67
N HIS A 18 -3.88 23.16 13.55
CA HIS A 18 -4.56 22.15 14.36
C HIS A 18 -4.37 20.72 13.83
N GLY A 19 -3.92 20.55 12.58
CA GLY A 19 -3.74 19.26 11.92
C GLY A 19 -4.95 18.87 11.09
N VAL A 20 -4.83 17.75 10.37
CA VAL A 20 -5.88 17.18 9.52
C VAL A 20 -6.08 15.71 9.88
N TRP A 21 -7.31 15.22 9.80
CA TRP A 21 -7.64 13.82 10.08
C TRP A 21 -7.91 13.11 8.78
N LEU A 22 -6.92 12.32 8.36
CA LEU A 22 -6.94 11.58 7.12
C LEU A 22 -7.34 10.13 7.41
N ARG A 23 -8.38 9.65 6.72
CA ARG A 23 -8.83 8.26 6.84
C ARG A 23 -8.28 7.40 5.71
N THR A 24 -7.66 6.28 6.06
CA THR A 24 -7.19 5.25 5.11
C THR A 24 -7.62 3.88 5.61
N GLY A 25 -8.56 3.22 4.91
CA GLY A 25 -9.11 1.97 5.38
C GLY A 25 -9.87 2.13 6.71
N PRO A 26 -9.65 1.24 7.69
CA PRO A 26 -10.23 1.37 9.01
C PRO A 26 -9.54 2.45 9.86
N PHE A 27 -8.36 2.94 9.48
CA PHE A 27 -7.54 3.81 10.31
C PHE A 27 -7.76 5.30 10.05
N GLN A 28 -7.76 6.07 11.12
CA GLN A 28 -7.82 7.51 11.15
C GLN A 28 -6.51 8.09 11.69
N THR A 29 -5.84 8.88 10.86
CA THR A 29 -4.56 9.51 11.21
C THR A 29 -4.74 11.00 11.43
N HIS A 30 -4.38 11.49 12.62
CA HIS A 30 -4.22 12.91 12.87
C HIS A 30 -2.81 13.34 12.46
N LEU A 31 -2.70 14.11 11.39
CA LEU A 31 -1.44 14.56 10.83
C LEU A 31 -1.24 16.06 11.04
N LYS A 32 -0.05 16.42 11.55
CA LYS A 32 0.44 17.80 11.60
C LYS A 32 1.77 17.96 10.89
N SER A 33 1.92 19.01 10.08
CA SER A 33 3.22 19.36 9.50
C SER A 33 3.29 20.82 9.04
N PRO A 34 4.38 21.56 9.38
CA PRO A 34 4.66 22.85 8.77
C PRO A 34 5.29 22.75 7.38
N ILE A 35 5.59 21.54 6.87
CA ILE A 35 6.37 21.33 5.64
C ILE A 35 5.46 21.44 4.42
N ASN A 36 5.50 22.57 3.71
CA ASN A 36 4.65 22.82 2.54
C ASN A 36 4.79 21.75 1.44
N SER A 37 6.01 21.26 1.15
CA SER A 37 6.24 20.24 0.12
C SER A 37 5.60 18.90 0.46
N LEU A 38 5.53 18.55 1.75
CA LEU A 38 4.81 17.36 2.22
C LEU A 38 3.30 17.57 2.02
N GLY A 39 2.77 18.71 2.47
CA GLY A 39 1.36 19.03 2.29
C GLY A 39 0.92 19.06 0.81
N GLN A 40 1.75 19.60 -0.09
CA GLN A 40 1.49 19.56 -1.53
C GLN A 40 1.42 18.13 -2.07
N ALA A 41 2.35 17.26 -1.66
CA ALA A 41 2.36 15.86 -2.08
C ALA A 41 1.14 15.09 -1.54
N ILE A 42 0.74 15.35 -0.30
CA ILE A 42 -0.49 14.79 0.28
C ILE A 42 -1.72 15.30 -0.47
N HIS A 43 -1.81 16.61 -0.75
CA HIS A 43 -2.93 17.17 -1.49
C HIS A 43 -3.10 16.56 -2.88
N LEU A 44 -1.98 16.29 -3.54
CA LEU A 44 -1.95 15.62 -4.84
C LEU A 44 -2.35 14.13 -4.77
N LEU A 45 -1.73 13.36 -3.87
CA LEU A 45 -1.83 11.90 -3.85
C LEU A 45 -2.97 11.36 -2.99
N TYR A 46 -3.40 12.12 -1.98
CA TYR A 46 -4.53 11.80 -1.10
C TYR A 46 -5.77 12.64 -1.41
N GLY A 47 -5.80 13.37 -2.54
CA GLY A 47 -6.92 14.25 -2.89
C GLY A 47 -8.30 13.58 -2.87
N ASP A 48 -8.39 12.29 -3.13
CA ASP A 48 -9.68 11.58 -3.18
C ASP A 48 -10.12 11.03 -1.81
N PHE A 49 -9.25 11.08 -0.81
CA PHE A 49 -9.50 10.53 0.52
C PHE A 49 -10.35 11.48 1.36
N VAL A 50 -11.08 10.90 2.30
CA VAL A 50 -11.91 11.65 3.24
C VAL A 50 -11.03 12.29 4.32
N VAL A 51 -11.24 13.58 4.51
CA VAL A 51 -10.82 14.34 5.69
C VAL A 51 -12.03 14.52 6.60
N GLU A 52 -11.86 14.12 7.85
CA GLU A 52 -12.89 14.30 8.89
C GLU A 52 -12.79 15.69 9.52
N GLU A 53 -13.93 16.37 9.62
CA GLU A 53 -14.00 17.75 10.12
C GLU A 53 -14.14 17.82 11.66
N ASN A 54 -14.84 16.86 12.27
CA ASN A 54 -15.04 16.78 13.72
C ASN A 54 -14.74 15.36 14.26
N PRO A 55 -13.48 14.96 14.24
CA PRO A 55 -13.08 13.63 14.68
C PRO A 55 -13.04 13.54 16.21
N GLU A 56 -13.67 12.50 16.78
CA GLU A 56 -13.64 12.24 18.22
C GLU A 56 -12.32 11.63 18.70
N PHE A 57 -11.64 10.85 17.84
CA PHE A 57 -10.37 10.19 18.15
C PHE A 57 -9.47 10.11 16.92
N ALA A 58 -8.20 9.70 17.08
CA ALA A 58 -7.37 9.23 15.97
C ALA A 58 -6.62 7.98 16.42
N ASP A 59 -6.43 7.02 15.52
CA ASP A 59 -5.62 5.83 15.80
C ASP A 59 -4.14 6.20 15.91
N PHE A 60 -3.70 7.16 15.08
CA PHE A 60 -2.31 7.61 15.02
C PHE A 60 -2.23 9.14 15.09
N HIS A 61 -1.49 9.66 16.07
CA HIS A 61 -1.13 11.07 16.11
C HIS A 61 0.31 11.25 15.61
N ILE A 62 0.44 11.78 14.40
CA ILE A 62 1.73 11.91 13.73
C ILE A 62 2.09 13.37 13.43
N GLN A 63 3.36 13.69 13.59
CA GLN A 63 3.89 14.99 13.21
C GLN A 63 5.16 14.84 12.38
N LEU A 64 5.23 15.52 11.23
CA LEU A 64 6.47 15.64 10.46
C LEU A 64 6.95 17.09 10.49
N ARG A 65 8.10 17.35 11.09
CA ARG A 65 8.63 18.73 11.24
C ARG A 65 10.14 18.79 11.08
N GLU A 66 10.61 19.96 10.67
CA GLU A 66 12.04 20.28 10.66
C GLU A 66 12.56 20.51 12.08
N PRO A 67 13.84 20.25 12.37
CA PRO A 67 14.42 20.62 13.66
C PRO A 67 14.35 22.13 13.85
N LYS A 68 14.18 22.58 15.10
CA LYS A 68 14.14 24.02 15.46
C LYS A 68 15.52 24.71 15.38
N ASN A 69 16.58 23.97 15.06
CA ASN A 69 17.96 24.42 15.11
C ASN A 69 18.41 25.00 13.75
N TRP A 70 19.52 25.74 13.74
CA TRP A 70 20.05 26.41 12.54
C TRP A 70 20.38 25.44 11.38
N ARG A 71 20.50 24.13 11.66
CA ARG A 71 20.61 23.05 10.67
C ARG A 71 19.46 23.02 9.65
N ARG A 72 18.32 23.67 9.91
CA ARG A 72 17.25 23.82 8.90
C ARG A 72 17.71 24.53 7.61
N PHE A 73 18.78 25.34 7.68
CA PHE A 73 19.31 26.07 6.51
C PHE A 73 20.47 25.34 5.81
N TYR A 74 21.16 24.43 6.49
CA TYR A 74 22.29 23.67 5.95
C TYR A 74 22.01 22.17 6.07
N ARG A 75 21.63 21.53 4.95
CA ARG A 75 21.12 20.15 4.86
C ARG A 75 19.82 19.95 5.65
N PRO A 76 18.69 20.52 5.18
CA PRO A 76 17.42 20.44 5.88
C PRO A 76 16.98 18.99 6.07
N GLN A 77 16.54 18.69 7.28
CA GLN A 77 16.08 17.36 7.70
C GLN A 77 14.62 17.41 8.15
N VAL A 78 13.95 16.27 8.06
CA VAL A 78 12.62 16.03 8.60
C VAL A 78 12.70 14.96 9.68
N TYR A 79 12.01 15.22 10.78
CA TYR A 79 11.78 14.28 11.86
C TYR A 79 10.33 13.82 11.82
N PHE A 80 10.11 12.55 12.11
CA PHE A 80 8.80 11.97 12.34
C PHE A 80 8.60 11.80 13.84
N TYR A 81 7.42 12.20 14.31
CA TYR A 81 6.97 12.02 15.68
C TYR A 81 5.67 11.23 15.69
N PHE A 82 5.59 10.26 16.60
CA PHE A 82 4.38 9.51 16.96
C PHE A 82 4.15 9.70 18.46
N ASP A 83 3.00 10.27 18.85
CA ASP A 83 2.71 10.65 20.25
C ASP A 83 3.86 11.44 20.92
N ASP A 84 4.40 12.43 20.18
CA ASP A 84 5.55 13.27 20.56
C ASP A 84 6.91 12.54 20.74
N GLN A 85 6.96 11.23 20.51
CA GLN A 85 8.21 10.48 20.46
C GLN A 85 8.77 10.41 19.04
N ALA A 86 10.09 10.44 18.89
CA ALA A 86 10.76 10.31 17.59
C ALA A 86 11.38 8.91 17.44
N PRO A 87 10.61 7.90 16.95
CA PRO A 87 11.08 6.52 16.88
C PRO A 87 12.17 6.31 15.81
N PHE A 88 12.33 7.25 14.87
CA PHE A 88 13.25 7.13 13.74
C PHE A 88 14.31 8.24 13.72
N LYS A 89 15.43 7.92 13.07
CA LYS A 89 16.44 8.93 12.72
C LYS A 89 15.87 9.90 11.69
N PRO A 90 16.29 11.18 11.72
CA PRO A 90 15.84 12.16 10.75
C PRO A 90 16.30 11.80 9.33
N MET A 91 15.49 12.16 8.34
CA MET A 91 15.78 11.99 6.92
C MET A 91 15.96 13.35 6.23
N PRO A 92 16.59 13.41 5.04
CA PRO A 92 16.57 14.62 4.22
C PRO A 92 15.14 15.13 4.00
N ARG A 93 14.93 16.46 4.06
CA ARG A 93 13.60 17.06 3.85
C ARG A 93 12.97 16.67 2.50
N SER A 94 13.80 16.47 1.47
CA SER A 94 13.36 16.00 0.15
C SER A 94 12.68 14.63 0.19
N HIS A 95 12.90 13.84 1.26
CA HIS A 95 12.29 12.53 1.47
C HIS A 95 11.02 12.59 2.33
N ALA A 96 10.52 13.78 2.70
CA ALA A 96 9.43 13.92 3.66
C ALA A 96 8.18 13.10 3.32
N PHE A 97 7.76 13.06 2.04
CA PHE A 97 6.61 12.25 1.64
C PHE A 97 6.91 10.74 1.71
N ALA A 98 8.10 10.31 1.29
CA ALA A 98 8.51 8.90 1.42
C ALA A 98 8.62 8.47 2.89
N MET A 99 9.11 9.35 3.77
CA MET A 99 9.12 9.13 5.21
C MET A 99 7.69 9.02 5.76
N PHE A 100 6.79 9.90 5.34
CA PHE A 100 5.38 9.85 5.73
C PHE A 100 4.73 8.50 5.39
N GLU A 101 4.84 8.02 4.14
CA GLU A 101 4.28 6.71 3.73
C GLU A 101 4.89 5.54 4.50
N TRP A 102 6.20 5.55 4.70
CA TRP A 102 6.89 4.52 5.45
C TRP A 102 6.47 4.50 6.92
N CYS A 103 6.38 5.67 7.56
CA CYS A 103 5.96 5.76 8.95
C CYS A 103 4.49 5.40 9.14
N LEU A 104 3.61 5.62 8.15
CA LEU A 104 2.24 5.11 8.19
C LEU A 104 2.18 3.58 8.20
N ASN A 105 3.01 2.90 7.37
CA ASN A 105 3.13 1.44 7.46
C ASN A 105 3.52 1.02 8.88
N TRP A 106 4.54 1.66 9.44
CA TRP A 106 5.02 1.35 10.79
C TRP A 106 3.96 1.58 11.88
N CYS A 107 3.17 2.65 11.80
CA CYS A 107 2.06 2.89 12.73
C CYS A 107 1.06 1.72 12.70
N ILE A 108 0.68 1.25 11.51
CA ILE A 108 -0.24 0.12 11.37
C ILE A 108 0.42 -1.17 11.87
N GLU A 109 1.65 -1.46 11.45
CA GLU A 109 2.41 -2.66 11.86
C GLU A 109 2.61 -2.74 13.38
N SER A 110 2.79 -1.61 14.06
CA SER A 110 3.04 -1.56 15.50
C SER A 110 1.77 -1.59 16.36
N GLN A 111 0.66 -1.01 15.88
CA GLN A 111 -0.55 -0.82 16.68
C GLN A 111 -1.71 -1.74 16.27
N ALA A 112 -1.81 -2.14 15.00
CA ALA A 112 -2.95 -2.87 14.47
C ALA A 112 -2.79 -4.39 14.60
N ASN A 113 -2.28 -4.85 15.73
CA ASN A 113 -1.95 -6.26 15.96
C ASN A 113 -3.16 -7.18 15.97
N HIS A 114 -4.40 -6.68 15.93
CA HIS A 114 -5.63 -7.46 15.79
C HIS A 114 -5.92 -7.91 14.35
N TYR A 115 -5.14 -7.47 13.36
CA TYR A 115 -5.13 -8.01 12.00
C TYR A 115 -3.96 -8.98 11.81
N LEU A 116 -4.14 -9.97 10.92
CA LEU A 116 -3.00 -10.69 10.36
C LEU A 116 -2.35 -9.82 9.29
N MET A 117 -1.06 -9.50 9.45
CA MET A 117 -0.35 -8.54 8.60
C MET A 117 0.76 -9.22 7.81
N MET A 118 0.82 -8.95 6.51
CA MET A 118 1.81 -9.52 5.59
C MET A 118 2.42 -8.46 4.69
N HIS A 119 3.70 -8.60 4.36
CA HIS A 119 4.35 -7.82 3.31
C HIS A 119 3.92 -8.31 1.92
N ALA A 120 2.73 -7.91 1.51
CA ALA A 120 2.12 -8.28 0.25
C ALA A 120 1.25 -7.12 -0.28
N ALA A 121 1.02 -7.14 -1.60
CA ALA A 121 0.00 -6.30 -2.21
C ALA A 121 -1.29 -7.09 -2.29
N VAL A 122 -2.43 -6.39 -2.24
CA VAL A 122 -3.74 -6.99 -2.44
C VAL A 122 -4.49 -6.15 -3.47
N ILE A 123 -5.00 -6.84 -4.48
CA ILE A 123 -5.87 -6.27 -5.52
C ILE A 123 -7.16 -7.06 -5.58
N GLU A 124 -8.24 -6.43 -6.01
CA GLU A 124 -9.56 -7.06 -6.10
C GLU A 124 -10.22 -6.80 -7.45
N ARG A 125 -11.01 -7.76 -7.91
CA ARG A 125 -11.98 -7.57 -9.00
C ARG A 125 -13.15 -8.53 -8.84
N GLY A 126 -14.37 -7.99 -8.91
CA GLY A 126 -15.60 -8.79 -8.79
C GLY A 126 -15.82 -9.43 -7.40
N GLY A 127 -15.33 -8.81 -6.34
CA GLY A 127 -15.38 -9.30 -4.95
C GLY A 127 -14.25 -10.26 -4.57
N LEU A 128 -13.43 -10.69 -5.54
CA LEU A 128 -12.36 -11.66 -5.37
C LEU A 128 -11.00 -10.96 -5.26
N ALA A 129 -10.26 -11.26 -4.22
CA ALA A 129 -8.94 -10.67 -4.00
C ALA A 129 -7.79 -11.61 -4.40
N ALA A 130 -6.78 -11.03 -5.05
CA ALA A 130 -5.48 -11.65 -5.26
C ALA A 130 -4.46 -11.02 -4.29
N ILE A 131 -3.83 -11.86 -3.47
CA ILE A 131 -2.69 -11.50 -2.63
C ILE A 131 -1.42 -11.76 -3.43
N LEU A 132 -0.65 -10.70 -3.67
CA LEU A 132 0.64 -10.76 -4.35
C LEU A 132 1.76 -10.73 -3.32
N ALA A 133 2.35 -11.88 -3.04
CA ALA A 133 3.44 -12.01 -2.08
C ALA A 133 4.76 -12.24 -2.82
N ALA A 134 5.73 -11.34 -2.64
CA ALA A 134 7.04 -11.52 -3.26
C ALA A 134 8.13 -10.78 -2.47
N PRO A 135 9.38 -11.27 -2.53
CA PRO A 135 10.52 -10.54 -1.99
C PRO A 135 10.63 -9.11 -2.54
N PRO A 136 11.24 -8.18 -1.77
CA PRO A 136 11.56 -6.85 -2.27
C PRO A 136 12.39 -6.94 -3.57
N GLY A 137 11.98 -6.18 -4.59
CA GLY A 137 12.66 -6.15 -5.89
C GLY A 137 12.08 -7.10 -6.95
N SER A 138 11.15 -8.01 -6.61
CA SER A 138 10.53 -8.95 -7.57
C SER A 138 9.51 -8.31 -8.53
N GLY A 139 9.36 -6.99 -8.51
CA GLY A 139 8.41 -6.26 -9.39
C GLY A 139 6.97 -6.21 -8.89
N LYS A 140 6.69 -6.60 -7.63
CA LYS A 140 5.33 -6.61 -7.04
C LYS A 140 4.61 -5.27 -7.19
N SER A 141 5.19 -4.17 -6.70
CA SER A 141 4.55 -2.85 -6.77
C SER A 141 4.35 -2.34 -8.20
N THR A 142 5.23 -2.73 -9.12
CA THR A 142 5.09 -2.43 -10.56
C THR A 142 3.93 -3.21 -11.17
N LEU A 143 3.80 -4.51 -10.84
CA LEU A 143 2.67 -5.33 -11.25
C LEU A 143 1.34 -4.80 -10.67
N THR A 144 1.32 -4.50 -9.36
CA THR A 144 0.18 -3.87 -8.69
C THR A 144 -0.24 -2.61 -9.42
N ALA A 145 0.69 -1.68 -9.68
CA ALA A 145 0.43 -0.44 -10.40
C ALA A 145 -0.15 -0.69 -11.81
N GLY A 146 0.38 -1.68 -12.54
CA GLY A 146 -0.14 -2.07 -13.85
C GLY A 146 -1.58 -2.58 -13.79
N LEU A 147 -1.86 -3.52 -12.88
CA LEU A 147 -3.17 -4.16 -12.74
C LEU A 147 -4.25 -3.17 -12.29
N VAL A 148 -3.94 -2.32 -11.31
CA VAL A 148 -4.95 -1.37 -10.79
C VAL A 148 -5.29 -0.25 -11.78
N ASN A 149 -4.39 0.04 -12.71
CA ASN A 149 -4.67 0.93 -13.84
C ASN A 149 -5.29 0.21 -15.05
N ARG A 150 -5.74 -1.05 -14.87
CA ARG A 150 -6.43 -1.88 -15.86
C ARG A 150 -7.67 -2.56 -15.29
N GLY A 151 -8.32 -1.90 -14.33
CA GLY A 151 -9.64 -2.28 -13.83
C GLY A 151 -9.64 -3.16 -12.59
N TRP A 152 -8.48 -3.51 -12.04
CA TRP A 152 -8.41 -4.05 -10.68
C TRP A 152 -8.51 -2.92 -9.66
N ARG A 153 -9.14 -3.18 -8.53
CA ARG A 153 -9.17 -2.28 -7.38
C ARG A 153 -7.95 -2.51 -6.50
N LEU A 154 -7.32 -1.44 -6.03
CA LEU A 154 -6.24 -1.49 -5.05
C LEU A 154 -6.80 -1.65 -3.63
N LEU A 155 -6.46 -2.74 -2.94
CA LEU A 155 -6.67 -2.84 -1.50
C LEU A 155 -5.41 -2.35 -0.77
N SER A 156 -4.24 -2.84 -1.14
CA SER A 156 -2.96 -2.36 -0.60
C SER A 156 -1.78 -2.74 -1.49
N ASP A 157 -0.65 -2.06 -1.36
CA ASP A 157 0.59 -2.46 -2.05
C ASP A 157 1.66 -3.00 -1.09
N GLU A 158 1.90 -2.37 0.06
CA GLU A 158 3.00 -2.78 0.95
C GLU A 158 2.59 -3.62 2.15
N LEU A 159 1.34 -3.48 2.60
CA LEU A 159 0.83 -4.09 3.82
C LEU A 159 -0.54 -4.72 3.54
N ALA A 160 -0.58 -6.05 3.45
CA ALA A 160 -1.82 -6.80 3.36
C ALA A 160 -2.35 -7.04 4.77
N LEU A 161 -3.61 -6.63 5.00
CA LEU A 161 -4.32 -6.82 6.26
C LEU A 161 -5.42 -7.84 6.04
N VAL A 162 -5.48 -8.87 6.88
CA VAL A 162 -6.56 -9.84 6.91
C VAL A 162 -7.23 -9.80 8.27
N ASP A 163 -8.54 -9.61 8.28
CA ASP A 163 -9.37 -9.67 9.49
C ASP A 163 -9.51 -11.13 9.94
N PRO A 164 -8.99 -11.50 11.13
CA PRO A 164 -9.09 -12.88 11.63
C PRO A 164 -10.52 -13.37 11.84
N GLY A 165 -11.48 -12.46 12.05
CA GLY A 165 -12.88 -12.80 12.37
C GLY A 165 -13.67 -13.29 11.15
N ASN A 166 -13.44 -12.68 9.97
CA ASN A 166 -14.17 -13.03 8.74
C ASN A 166 -13.25 -13.52 7.59
N GLY A 167 -11.93 -13.37 7.72
CA GLY A 167 -10.94 -13.75 6.72
C GLY A 167 -10.86 -12.80 5.51
N MET A 168 -11.50 -11.64 5.56
CA MET A 168 -11.49 -10.66 4.48
C MET A 168 -10.19 -9.87 4.48
N ALA A 169 -9.67 -9.60 3.28
CA ALA A 169 -8.63 -8.61 3.09
C ALA A 169 -9.21 -7.19 3.29
N VAL A 170 -8.56 -6.42 4.14
CA VAL A 170 -8.99 -5.08 4.54
C VAL A 170 -8.26 -4.02 3.70
N PRO A 171 -8.99 -3.12 3.02
CA PRO A 171 -8.39 -2.10 2.17
C PRO A 171 -7.70 -1.00 3.00
N LEU A 172 -6.59 -0.50 2.48
CA LEU A 172 -5.94 0.75 2.87
C LEU A 172 -5.98 1.78 1.72
N ALA A 173 -5.95 1.27 0.48
CA ALA A 173 -5.93 1.98 -0.80
C ALA A 173 -4.88 3.09 -0.92
N ARG A 174 -3.80 3.03 -0.12
CA ARG A 174 -2.73 4.04 -0.11
C ARG A 174 -1.90 4.04 -1.40
N PRO A 175 -1.22 5.15 -1.72
CA PRO A 175 -0.37 5.26 -2.91
C PRO A 175 0.61 4.10 -3.12
N VAL A 176 0.78 3.66 -4.36
CA VAL A 176 1.67 2.53 -4.71
C VAL A 176 3.12 3.00 -4.75
N SER A 177 4.01 2.28 -4.07
CA SER A 177 5.43 2.64 -3.90
C SER A 177 6.28 2.15 -5.07
N LEU A 178 6.66 3.06 -5.97
CA LEU A 178 7.46 2.78 -7.15
C LEU A 178 8.94 3.10 -6.92
N LYS A 179 9.82 2.20 -7.38
CA LYS A 179 11.27 2.32 -7.17
C LYS A 179 12.04 2.27 -8.49
N ASN A 180 13.07 3.12 -8.58
CA ASN A 180 14.06 3.13 -9.65
C ASN A 180 13.41 3.11 -11.05
N GLN A 181 13.74 2.12 -11.88
CA GLN A 181 13.24 1.97 -13.24
C GLN A 181 11.71 1.83 -13.30
N SER A 182 11.07 1.33 -12.25
CA SER A 182 9.61 1.14 -12.18
C SER A 182 8.84 2.43 -12.34
N ILE A 183 9.44 3.57 -11.94
CA ILE A 183 8.82 4.89 -12.09
C ILE A 183 8.59 5.20 -13.58
N GLU A 184 9.62 5.02 -14.40
CA GLU A 184 9.54 5.27 -15.85
C GLU A 184 8.73 4.20 -16.58
N VAL A 185 8.79 2.95 -16.15
CA VAL A 185 7.95 1.86 -16.68
C VAL A 185 6.48 2.23 -16.53
N ILE A 186 6.05 2.65 -15.33
CA ILE A 186 4.66 3.01 -15.08
C ILE A 186 4.26 4.31 -15.78
N ARG A 187 5.13 5.32 -15.87
CA ARG A 187 4.84 6.54 -16.66
C ARG A 187 4.53 6.22 -18.12
N LYS A 188 5.28 5.30 -18.72
CA LYS A 188 5.04 4.85 -20.11
C LYS A 188 3.79 3.99 -20.22
N PHE A 189 3.58 3.10 -19.25
CA PHE A 189 2.47 2.16 -19.25
C PHE A 189 1.10 2.83 -18.97
N VAL A 190 1.12 3.91 -18.18
CA VAL A 190 -0.05 4.70 -17.79
C VAL A 190 0.27 6.18 -18.00
N PRO A 191 0.11 6.72 -19.23
CA PRO A 191 0.52 8.09 -19.55
C PRO A 191 -0.12 9.17 -18.66
N ASN A 192 -1.34 8.94 -18.18
CA ASN A 192 -2.08 9.86 -17.31
C ASN A 192 -1.85 9.59 -15.81
N ALA A 193 -0.86 8.77 -15.45
CA ALA A 193 -0.57 8.46 -14.06
C ALA A 193 -0.12 9.71 -13.28
N VAL A 194 -0.79 9.96 -12.15
CA VAL A 194 -0.37 10.98 -11.20
C VAL A 194 0.67 10.38 -10.26
N ILE A 195 1.93 10.75 -10.45
CA ILE A 195 3.06 10.30 -9.61
C ILE A 195 3.60 11.50 -8.84
N GLY A 196 3.76 11.33 -7.53
CA GLY A 196 4.26 12.36 -6.63
C GLY A 196 5.75 12.67 -6.78
N PRO A 197 6.32 13.49 -5.89
CA PRO A 197 7.72 13.87 -5.93
C PRO A 197 8.63 12.64 -5.78
N ILE A 198 9.76 12.66 -6.49
CA ILE A 198 10.75 11.59 -6.44
C ILE A 198 11.74 11.89 -5.31
N ALA A 199 11.78 11.02 -4.31
CA ALA A 199 12.83 10.96 -3.30
C ALA A 199 14.04 10.24 -3.89
N ARG A 200 15.07 10.99 -4.31
CA ARG A 200 16.34 10.46 -4.85
C ARG A 200 17.29 10.03 -3.74
N ASP A 201 18.17 9.08 -4.03
CA ASP A 201 19.26 8.65 -3.13
C ASP A 201 18.79 8.18 -1.74
N THR A 202 17.66 7.46 -1.69
CA THR A 202 17.26 6.74 -0.47
C THR A 202 18.07 5.44 -0.34
N ILE A 203 18.02 4.80 0.84
CA ILE A 203 18.58 3.44 1.03
C ILE A 203 18.01 2.44 0.00
N LYS A 204 16.79 2.68 -0.49
CA LYS A 204 16.09 1.84 -1.48
C LYS A 204 16.22 2.37 -2.92
N GLY A 205 17.10 3.34 -3.17
CA GLY A 205 17.26 4.02 -4.46
C GLY A 205 16.31 5.20 -4.63
N SER A 206 15.87 5.49 -5.86
CA SER A 206 14.86 6.53 -6.10
C SER A 206 13.46 5.99 -5.85
N VAL A 207 12.66 6.69 -5.04
CA VAL A 207 11.28 6.28 -4.68
C VAL A 207 10.30 7.37 -5.09
N ALA A 208 9.19 6.98 -5.70
CA ALA A 208 8.05 7.85 -5.97
C ALA A 208 6.75 7.08 -5.69
N HIS A 209 5.64 7.80 -5.52
CA HIS A 209 4.37 7.17 -5.20
C HIS A 209 3.33 7.50 -6.26
N LEU A 210 2.65 6.46 -6.73
CA LEU A 210 1.56 6.55 -7.70
C LEU A 210 0.24 6.77 -6.95
N LYS A 211 -0.52 7.79 -7.35
CA LYS A 211 -1.87 8.04 -6.83
C LYS A 211 -2.75 6.81 -7.08
N PRO A 212 -3.48 6.31 -6.06
CA PRO A 212 -4.40 5.21 -6.25
C PRO A 212 -5.55 5.60 -7.20
N PRO A 213 -6.12 4.66 -7.96
CA PRO A 213 -7.34 4.91 -8.72
C PRO A 213 -8.48 5.35 -7.79
N GLN A 214 -9.32 6.28 -8.26
CA GLN A 214 -10.39 6.85 -7.45
C GLN A 214 -11.36 5.77 -6.91
N ASP A 215 -11.75 4.78 -7.71
CA ASP A 215 -12.63 3.68 -7.28
C ASP A 215 -12.07 2.91 -6.06
N SER A 216 -10.74 2.77 -5.99
CA SER A 216 -10.09 2.12 -4.85
C SER A 216 -10.21 2.93 -3.56
N VAL A 217 -10.19 4.25 -3.67
CA VAL A 217 -10.35 5.17 -2.53
C VAL A 217 -11.82 5.28 -2.12
N ASP A 218 -12.74 5.39 -3.09
CA ASP A 218 -14.17 5.51 -2.83
C ASP A 218 -14.71 4.25 -2.14
N ARG A 219 -14.17 3.08 -2.48
CA ARG A 219 -14.53 1.78 -1.89
C ARG A 219 -13.56 1.31 -0.80
N ASN A 220 -12.80 2.21 -0.18
CA ASN A 220 -11.76 1.90 0.82
C ASN A 220 -12.30 1.41 2.18
N ARG A 221 -13.56 0.98 2.25
CA ARG A 221 -14.17 0.30 3.42
C ARG A 221 -14.77 -1.06 3.06
N GLU A 222 -14.72 -1.42 1.79
CA GLU A 222 -15.24 -2.68 1.29
C GLU A 222 -14.11 -3.70 1.21
N GLY A 223 -14.03 -4.58 2.21
CA GLY A 223 -13.14 -5.73 2.18
C GLY A 223 -13.43 -6.66 1.01
N ALA A 224 -12.51 -7.58 0.75
CA ALA A 224 -12.67 -8.61 -0.28
C ALA A 224 -12.17 -9.95 0.22
N LEU A 225 -12.78 -11.05 -0.24
CA LEU A 225 -12.34 -12.38 0.14
C LEU A 225 -11.11 -12.79 -0.68
N PRO A 226 -9.99 -13.16 -0.04
CA PRO A 226 -8.85 -13.75 -0.74
C PRO A 226 -9.27 -15.02 -1.48
N ARG A 227 -9.01 -15.05 -2.79
CA ARG A 227 -9.26 -16.18 -3.69
C ARG A 227 -7.97 -16.73 -4.28
N TRP A 228 -6.96 -15.88 -4.44
CA TRP A 228 -5.66 -16.24 -5.01
C TRP A 228 -4.51 -15.75 -4.15
N VAL A 229 -3.48 -16.59 -4.02
CA VAL A 229 -2.16 -16.20 -3.54
C VAL A 229 -1.17 -16.39 -4.67
N ILE A 230 -0.64 -15.29 -5.20
CA ILE A 230 0.24 -15.30 -6.37
C ILE A 230 1.61 -14.82 -5.94
N PHE A 231 2.64 -15.56 -6.34
CA PHE A 231 4.04 -15.24 -6.11
C PHE A 231 4.66 -14.68 -7.39
N PRO A 232 4.55 -13.36 -7.68
CA PRO A 232 5.07 -12.78 -8.91
C PRO A 232 6.59 -12.61 -8.88
N ARG A 233 7.21 -12.85 -10.03
CA ARG A 233 8.64 -12.62 -10.28
C ARG A 233 8.83 -11.98 -11.65
N PHE A 234 9.27 -10.73 -11.66
CA PHE A 234 9.70 -10.08 -12.89
C PHE A 234 11.06 -10.63 -13.35
N GLU A 235 11.14 -11.07 -14.61
CA GLU A 235 12.37 -11.49 -15.26
C GLU A 235 12.44 -10.89 -16.66
N ALA A 236 13.47 -10.09 -16.92
CA ALA A 236 13.62 -9.42 -18.22
C ALA A 236 13.78 -10.46 -19.34
N GLY A 237 12.91 -10.38 -20.36
CA GLY A 237 12.93 -11.29 -21.51
C GLY A 237 12.44 -12.72 -21.24
N ALA A 238 12.00 -13.04 -20.03
CA ALA A 238 11.43 -14.35 -19.73
C ALA A 238 10.11 -14.58 -20.48
N GLN A 239 9.87 -15.85 -20.84
CA GLN A 239 8.55 -16.29 -21.26
C GLN A 239 7.59 -16.25 -20.08
N ILE A 240 6.34 -15.90 -20.36
CA ILE A 240 5.30 -15.88 -19.34
C ILE A 240 5.05 -17.31 -18.83
N SER A 241 4.98 -17.45 -17.52
CA SER A 241 4.69 -18.72 -16.85
C SER A 241 3.75 -18.47 -15.69
N PHE A 242 2.65 -19.22 -15.63
CA PHE A 242 1.66 -19.16 -14.56
C PHE A 242 1.31 -20.58 -14.15
N THR A 243 1.89 -21.06 -13.05
CA THR A 243 1.84 -22.48 -12.67
C THR A 243 1.27 -22.64 -11.25
N PRO A 244 0.48 -23.70 -11.00
CA PRO A 244 0.00 -24.01 -9.66
C PRO A 244 1.18 -24.15 -8.68
N TYR A 245 1.00 -23.58 -7.48
CA TYR A 245 1.97 -23.61 -6.41
C TYR A 245 1.43 -24.47 -5.25
N PRO A 246 2.20 -25.43 -4.70
CA PRO A 246 1.71 -26.28 -3.62
C PRO A 246 1.28 -25.46 -2.40
N LYS A 247 0.08 -25.72 -1.88
CA LYS A 247 -0.49 -24.97 -0.74
C LYS A 247 0.40 -24.99 0.50
N SER A 248 1.02 -26.12 0.81
CA SER A 248 1.97 -26.24 1.93
C SER A 248 3.16 -25.29 1.78
N THR A 249 3.73 -25.21 0.58
CA THR A 249 4.82 -24.28 0.27
C THR A 249 4.34 -22.83 0.24
N ALA A 250 3.13 -22.57 -0.26
CA ALA A 250 2.51 -21.25 -0.25
C ALA A 250 2.35 -20.71 1.18
N LEU A 251 1.87 -21.55 2.11
CA LEU A 251 1.73 -21.21 3.53
C LEU A 251 3.07 -20.80 4.14
N LEU A 252 4.13 -21.60 3.94
CA LEU A 252 5.46 -21.30 4.47
C LEU A 252 6.01 -19.98 3.91
N ARG A 253 5.93 -19.79 2.58
CA ARG A 253 6.37 -18.54 1.95
C ARG A 253 5.59 -17.33 2.45
N LEU A 254 4.27 -17.46 2.61
CA LEU A 254 3.44 -16.34 3.06
C LEU A 254 3.69 -16.02 4.55
N ALA A 255 3.96 -17.04 5.37
CA ALA A 255 4.37 -16.88 6.76
C ALA A 255 5.73 -16.16 6.88
N ASP A 256 6.70 -16.44 5.99
CA ASP A 256 7.98 -15.71 5.93
C ASP A 256 7.79 -14.21 5.61
N HIS A 257 6.68 -13.86 4.96
CA HIS A 257 6.31 -12.47 4.66
C HIS A 257 5.42 -11.83 5.74
N ALA A 258 5.02 -12.55 6.79
CA ALA A 258 4.10 -12.04 7.81
C ALA A 258 4.82 -11.32 8.96
N PHE A 259 4.36 -10.13 9.34
CA PHE A 259 5.02 -9.27 10.33
C PHE A 259 4.79 -9.72 11.78
N ASN A 260 3.57 -10.16 12.07
CA ASN A 260 3.11 -10.49 13.42
C ASN A 260 2.73 -11.96 13.59
N TYR A 261 3.11 -12.81 12.63
CA TYR A 261 2.82 -14.24 12.67
C TYR A 261 3.35 -14.92 13.93
N SER A 262 4.59 -14.61 14.32
CA SER A 262 5.19 -15.14 15.55
C SER A 262 4.51 -14.61 16.83
N GLN A 263 3.97 -13.39 16.80
CA GLN A 263 3.24 -12.80 17.94
C GLN A 263 1.89 -13.48 18.16
N TYR A 264 1.24 -13.93 17.09
CA TYR A 264 -0.01 -14.69 17.16
C TYR A 264 0.18 -16.17 17.52
N GLY A 265 1.40 -16.70 17.39
CA GLY A 265 1.70 -18.11 17.63
C GLY A 265 0.76 -19.03 16.85
N VAL A 266 0.13 -19.98 17.55
CA VAL A 266 -0.78 -20.98 16.96
C VAL A 266 -1.95 -20.33 16.22
N LYS A 267 -2.54 -19.25 16.75
CA LYS A 267 -3.66 -18.56 16.10
C LYS A 267 -3.25 -17.99 14.74
N GLY A 268 -2.02 -17.52 14.60
CA GLY A 268 -1.48 -16.96 13.36
C GLY A 268 -1.34 -18.04 12.29
N PHE A 269 -0.84 -19.21 12.69
CA PHE A 269 -0.81 -20.40 11.82
C PHE A 269 -2.22 -20.80 11.38
N GLU A 270 -3.18 -20.89 12.29
CA GLU A 270 -4.55 -21.30 11.96
C GLU A 270 -5.24 -20.32 10.99
N ILE A 271 -5.07 -19.01 11.18
CA ILE A 271 -5.63 -18.00 10.27
C ILE A 271 -4.97 -18.12 8.89
N MET A 272 -3.65 -18.25 8.83
CA MET A 272 -2.92 -18.40 7.57
C MET A 272 -3.29 -19.70 6.84
N ALA A 273 -3.42 -20.81 7.56
CA ALA A 273 -3.83 -22.09 7.00
C ALA A 273 -5.24 -22.00 6.40
N LYS A 274 -6.21 -21.42 7.14
CA LYS A 274 -7.56 -21.19 6.63
C LYS A 274 -7.59 -20.29 5.39
N LEU A 275 -6.72 -19.27 5.34
CA LEU A 275 -6.58 -18.40 4.17
C LEU A 275 -6.07 -19.19 2.97
N ILE A 276 -4.99 -19.96 3.13
CA ILE A 276 -4.38 -20.76 2.06
C ILE A 276 -5.32 -21.88 1.60
N ASP A 277 -6.06 -22.51 2.49
CA ASP A 277 -7.03 -23.55 2.13
C ASP A 277 -8.13 -23.03 1.21
N ARG A 278 -8.53 -21.76 1.37
CA ARG A 278 -9.54 -21.09 0.53
C ARG A 278 -8.98 -20.52 -0.77
N CYS A 279 -7.66 -20.33 -0.85
CA CYS A 279 -7.03 -19.74 -2.02
C CYS A 279 -6.48 -20.81 -2.97
N ASP A 280 -6.49 -20.51 -4.27
CA ASP A 280 -5.56 -21.16 -5.18
C ASP A 280 -4.22 -20.43 -5.14
N ALA A 281 -3.14 -21.17 -5.18
CA ALA A 281 -1.80 -20.61 -5.12
C ALA A 281 -1.08 -20.79 -6.45
N TYR A 282 -0.35 -19.77 -6.90
CA TYR A 282 0.35 -19.77 -8.18
C TYR A 282 1.74 -19.12 -8.08
N GLU A 283 2.70 -19.67 -8.82
CA GLU A 283 3.92 -18.94 -9.17
C GLU A 283 3.71 -18.25 -10.51
N PHE A 284 4.15 -16.99 -10.61
CA PHE A 284 3.95 -16.19 -11.81
C PHE A 284 5.24 -15.51 -12.26
N ILE A 285 5.74 -15.85 -13.44
CA ILE A 285 6.92 -15.24 -14.06
C ILE A 285 6.47 -14.42 -15.27
N TYR A 286 6.95 -13.19 -15.38
CA TYR A 286 6.60 -12.29 -16.48
C TYR A 286 7.72 -11.31 -16.81
N SER A 287 7.68 -10.80 -18.04
CA SER A 287 8.63 -9.79 -18.54
C SER A 287 7.93 -8.51 -19.02
N ARG A 288 6.63 -8.56 -19.30
CA ARG A 288 5.82 -7.44 -19.81
C ARG A 288 4.53 -7.29 -19.03
N LEU A 289 4.13 -6.04 -18.76
CA LEU A 289 2.91 -5.74 -18.01
C LEU A 289 1.65 -6.14 -18.78
N ASP A 290 1.57 -5.87 -20.09
CA ASP A 290 0.42 -6.21 -20.93
C ASP A 290 0.09 -7.71 -20.86
N ASP A 291 1.10 -8.57 -20.98
CA ASP A 291 0.94 -10.02 -20.93
C ASP A 291 0.48 -10.46 -19.53
N ALA A 292 0.99 -9.82 -18.48
CA ALA A 292 0.57 -10.08 -17.11
C ALA A 292 -0.91 -9.73 -16.88
N ILE A 293 -1.38 -8.62 -17.43
CA ILE A 293 -2.80 -8.23 -17.32
C ILE A 293 -3.70 -9.26 -17.98
N GLN A 294 -3.32 -9.77 -19.16
CA GLN A 294 -4.10 -10.81 -19.85
C GLN A 294 -4.23 -12.09 -19.01
N VAL A 295 -3.14 -12.51 -18.35
CA VAL A 295 -3.18 -13.65 -17.43
C VAL A 295 -4.12 -13.39 -16.26
N PHE A 296 -4.03 -12.23 -15.62
CA PHE A 296 -4.90 -11.89 -14.49
C PHE A 296 -6.38 -11.77 -14.90
N ASP A 297 -6.66 -11.23 -16.08
CA ASP A 297 -8.02 -11.18 -16.62
C ASP A 297 -8.59 -12.60 -16.83
N SER A 298 -7.76 -13.55 -17.26
CA SER A 298 -8.18 -14.95 -17.44
C SER A 298 -8.57 -15.66 -16.13
N LEU A 299 -8.00 -15.25 -14.98
CA LEU A 299 -8.34 -15.83 -13.67
C LEU A 299 -9.81 -15.65 -13.33
N LEU A 300 -10.36 -14.48 -13.67
CA LEU A 300 -11.76 -14.13 -13.42
C LEU A 300 -12.72 -14.95 -14.28
N ILE A 301 -12.32 -15.26 -15.52
CA ILE A 301 -13.13 -16.05 -16.46
C ILE A 301 -13.21 -17.51 -16.00
N CYS A 302 -12.10 -18.08 -15.55
CA CYS A 302 -12.06 -19.45 -15.05
C CYS A 302 -12.92 -19.62 -13.78
N ASP A 303 -12.82 -18.69 -12.83
CA ASP A 303 -13.59 -18.77 -11.57
C ASP A 303 -15.10 -18.56 -11.80
N ALA A 304 -15.48 -17.67 -12.72
CA ALA A 304 -16.88 -17.50 -13.12
C ALA A 304 -17.50 -18.78 -13.70
N ARG A 305 -16.71 -19.60 -14.44
CA ARG A 305 -17.18 -20.89 -14.95
C ARG A 305 -17.36 -21.92 -13.85
N THR A 306 -16.50 -21.92 -12.83
CA THR A 306 -16.60 -22.83 -11.68
C THR A 306 -17.85 -22.54 -10.84
N MET A 307 -18.19 -21.26 -10.63
CA MET A 307 -19.40 -20.85 -9.88
C MET A 307 -20.72 -21.18 -10.58
N VAL A 308 -20.76 -21.26 -11.92
CA VAL A 308 -21.97 -21.65 -12.66
C VAL A 308 -22.16 -23.18 -12.68
N SER A 309 -21.12 -23.94 -12.40
CA SER A 309 -21.12 -25.42 -12.38
C SER A 309 -21.35 -26.06 -11.01
N SER A 310 -21.47 -25.26 -9.95
CA SER A 310 -21.70 -25.66 -8.54
C SER A 310 -23.09 -25.27 -8.08
#